data_AF-A0A835PSW1-F1
#
_entry.id   AF-A0A835PSW1-F1
#
_cell.length_a   1.000
_cell.length_b   1.000
_cell.length_c   1.000
_cell.angle_alpha   90.00
_cell.angle_beta   90.00
_cell.angle_gamma   90.00
#
_symmetry.space_group_name_H-M   'P 1'
#
loop_
_entity.id
_entity.type
_entity.pdbx_description
1 polymer ?
#
loop_
_entity_poly.entity_id
_entity_poly.type
_entity_poly.pdbx_seq_one_letter_code
_entity_poly.pdbx_strand_id
1 'polypeptide(L)'
;MILCNALKFLTTSRANSLPVPCITETAEMLSMVLVHPWWSPPLPVHRDTGGRAVGRGTSPSPLSKASTDGFIGFCSPLLRCAFPAQAEKHNSRGGVASPEQDDILVRKFLQALLWTAEIAYILWLFLLPYAPGDPVWAIKSNTVSDLLGLSLNFFFILPLLNSIGVHVIEAPTLHPVAEGLFNFVIGWTFLFAPLLFTDRRRDRYRGSLDLLWVFQMFLTNTFLIPYMAIRLDDITDDEKKPLPEPPKLGPLMTNGASVVGLIGGCACLVSVLWAFFGRAYGGFGDVSGRWRFLEEYIQSERLAYAFLWDVFLYTMFQPWLIGDNLENVKNSGKEPVRLLRFLPVMGLIAYLLFLDNEKEV
;
A
#
# COMPACT_ATOMS: atom_id res chain seq x y z
N MET A 1 10.55 2.05 25.65
CA MET A 1 9.96 3.40 25.86
C MET A 1 8.87 3.75 24.83
N ILE A 2 9.07 3.39 23.55
CA ILE A 2 8.08 3.57 22.45
C ILE A 2 6.80 2.74 22.65
N LEU A 3 6.91 1.47 23.05
CA LEU A 3 5.76 0.61 23.33
C LEU A 3 4.88 1.11 24.50
N CYS A 4 5.50 1.81 25.47
CA CYS A 4 4.81 2.35 26.64
C CYS A 4 3.99 3.62 26.30
N ASN A 5 4.44 4.40 25.30
CA ASN A 5 3.68 5.53 24.78
C ASN A 5 2.55 5.07 23.86
N ALA A 6 2.74 4.01 23.06
CA ALA A 6 1.67 3.40 22.27
C ALA A 6 0.58 2.78 23.16
N LEU A 7 0.95 2.08 24.25
CA LEU A 7 -0.02 1.58 25.23
C LEU A 7 -0.73 2.72 25.98
N LYS A 8 -0.05 3.82 26.32
CA LYS A 8 -0.68 5.01 26.94
C LYS A 8 -1.68 5.68 26.00
N PHE A 9 -1.40 5.71 24.70
CA PHE A 9 -2.32 6.24 23.70
C PHE A 9 -3.57 5.36 23.56
N LEU A 10 -3.41 4.03 23.56
CA LEU A 10 -4.52 3.07 23.50
C LEU A 10 -5.36 3.01 24.79
N THR A 11 -4.75 3.22 25.96
CA THR A 11 -5.47 3.19 27.25
C THR A 11 -6.23 4.47 27.56
N THR A 12 -5.78 5.63 27.06
CA THR A 12 -6.48 6.90 27.25
C THR A 12 -7.79 6.95 26.45
N SER A 13 -7.90 6.18 25.35
CA SER A 13 -9.12 6.09 24.53
C SER A 13 -10.19 5.15 25.11
N ARG A 14 -9.90 4.38 26.15
CA ARG A 14 -10.77 3.28 26.64
C ARG A 14 -11.55 3.60 27.92
N ALA A 15 -11.50 4.84 28.42
CA ALA A 15 -11.97 5.15 29.77
C ALA A 15 -13.50 5.26 29.94
N ASN A 16 -14.33 5.25 28.89
CA ASN A 16 -15.79 5.38 29.04
C ASN A 16 -16.58 4.43 28.12
N SER A 17 -16.80 3.18 28.57
CA SER A 17 -18.06 2.41 28.35
C SER A 17 -17.92 0.95 28.84
N LEU A 18 -18.73 0.59 29.85
CA LEU A 18 -19.00 -0.76 30.40
C LEU A 18 -19.96 -1.57 29.48
N PRO A 19 -20.33 -2.84 29.80
CA PRO A 19 -19.53 -3.99 30.22
C PRO A 19 -19.58 -5.14 29.17
N VAL A 20 -18.67 -6.10 29.34
CA VAL A 20 -18.49 -7.31 28.52
C VAL A 20 -19.59 -8.35 28.78
N PRO A 21 -20.20 -8.99 27.76
CA PRO A 21 -20.71 -10.34 27.90
C PRO A 21 -19.69 -11.35 27.38
N CYS A 22 -19.44 -12.34 28.24
CA CYS A 22 -18.63 -13.51 28.03
C CYS A 22 -19.18 -14.35 26.86
N ILE A 23 -18.37 -14.63 25.83
CA ILE A 23 -18.61 -15.73 24.89
C ILE A 23 -17.28 -16.47 24.69
N THR A 24 -16.98 -17.33 25.66
CA THR A 24 -16.18 -18.54 25.45
C THR A 24 -17.01 -19.49 24.59
N GLU A 25 -16.58 -19.71 23.34
CA GLU A 25 -16.93 -20.82 22.41
C GLU A 25 -17.07 -20.29 20.97
N THR A 26 -15.95 -20.02 20.29
CA THR A 26 -15.88 -19.94 18.81
C THR A 26 -14.46 -20.18 18.27
N ALA A 27 -13.55 -20.70 19.10
CA ALA A 27 -12.15 -20.89 18.73
C ALA A 27 -11.84 -22.20 17.97
N GLU A 28 -12.82 -23.10 17.78
CA GLU A 28 -12.58 -24.41 17.13
C GLU A 28 -13.09 -24.54 15.68
N MET A 29 -13.73 -23.52 15.09
CA MET A 29 -14.16 -23.59 13.68
C MET A 29 -13.20 -22.93 12.67
N LEU A 30 -12.15 -22.25 13.12
CA LEU A 30 -11.18 -21.57 12.24
C LEU A 30 -9.90 -22.38 11.95
N SER A 31 -9.76 -23.57 12.52
CA SER A 31 -8.57 -24.42 12.39
C SER A 31 -8.61 -25.45 11.25
N MET A 32 -9.68 -25.50 10.43
CA MET A 32 -9.83 -26.50 9.36
C MET A 32 -9.74 -25.98 7.92
N VAL A 33 -9.47 -24.68 7.68
CA VAL A 33 -9.43 -24.11 6.31
C VAL A 33 -8.02 -23.79 5.80
N LEU A 34 -6.98 -23.93 6.62
CA LEU A 34 -5.62 -23.51 6.25
C LEU A 34 -4.55 -24.60 6.39
N VAL A 35 -4.76 -25.79 5.83
CA VAL A 35 -3.65 -26.70 5.48
C VAL A 35 -4.04 -27.55 4.27
N HIS A 36 -3.58 -27.18 3.08
CA HIS A 36 -2.95 -28.10 2.10
C HIS A 36 -2.56 -27.36 0.80
N PRO A 37 -1.31 -27.47 0.33
CA PRO A 37 -0.90 -26.97 -0.98
C PRO A 37 -1.16 -28.03 -2.05
N TRP A 38 -1.98 -27.71 -3.05
CA TRP A 38 -2.16 -28.56 -4.25
C TRP A 38 -1.65 -27.80 -5.48
N TRP A 39 -0.44 -28.15 -5.90
CA TRP A 39 0.10 -27.85 -7.23
C TRP A 39 0.27 -29.18 -7.96
N SER A 40 -0.55 -29.44 -9.00
CA SER A 40 -0.24 -30.17 -10.24
C SER A 40 -1.54 -30.47 -11.00
N PRO A 41 -1.70 -30.03 -12.27
CA PRO A 41 -2.71 -30.60 -13.15
C PRO A 41 -2.13 -31.82 -13.92
N PRO A 42 -2.95 -32.85 -14.21
CA PRO A 42 -2.52 -34.04 -14.93
C PRO A 42 -2.45 -33.79 -16.44
N LEU A 43 -1.43 -34.38 -17.06
CA LEU A 43 -1.26 -34.50 -18.51
C LEU A 43 -2.42 -35.28 -19.14
N PRO A 44 -3.05 -34.81 -20.23
CA PRO A 44 -3.88 -35.65 -21.07
C PRO A 44 -3.05 -36.28 -22.19
N VAL A 45 -3.02 -37.62 -22.16
CA VAL A 45 -2.68 -38.50 -23.28
C VAL A 45 -3.65 -38.22 -24.43
N HIS A 46 -3.13 -37.87 -25.62
CA HIS A 46 -3.94 -37.89 -26.84
C HIS A 46 -3.33 -38.82 -27.89
N ARG A 47 -4.23 -39.68 -28.38
CA ARG A 47 -4.09 -40.82 -29.25
C ARG A 47 -3.97 -40.36 -30.70
N ASP A 48 -3.01 -40.91 -31.43
CA ASP A 48 -2.85 -40.75 -32.87
C ASP A 48 -4.07 -41.23 -33.66
N THR A 49 -4.49 -40.45 -34.65
CA THR A 49 -5.07 -40.97 -35.90
C THR A 49 -4.92 -39.92 -36.99
N GLY A 50 -4.08 -40.22 -37.98
CA GLY A 50 -3.82 -39.36 -39.13
C GLY A 50 -4.91 -39.41 -40.20
N GLY A 51 -4.88 -38.42 -41.12
CA GLY A 51 -5.73 -38.45 -42.31
C GLY A 51 -5.89 -37.13 -43.10
N ARG A 52 -4.78 -36.62 -43.64
CA ARG A 52 -4.58 -35.98 -44.99
C ARG A 52 -5.77 -35.34 -45.76
N ALA A 53 -5.62 -34.06 -46.16
CA ALA A 53 -5.68 -33.51 -47.55
C ALA A 53 -6.02 -31.98 -47.53
N VAL A 54 -5.06 -31.07 -47.80
CA VAL A 54 -4.73 -30.42 -49.09
C VAL A 54 -5.85 -29.54 -49.69
N GLY A 55 -5.60 -28.22 -49.69
CA GLY A 55 -6.31 -27.22 -50.49
C GLY A 55 -5.63 -25.85 -50.41
N ARG A 56 -4.92 -25.48 -51.48
CA ARG A 56 -4.07 -24.29 -51.65
C ARG A 56 -4.93 -23.12 -52.17
N GLY A 57 -4.82 -21.92 -51.57
CA GLY A 57 -5.49 -20.70 -52.03
C GLY A 57 -4.85 -19.43 -51.44
N THR A 58 -4.56 -18.48 -52.31
CA THR A 58 -3.73 -17.28 -52.18
C THR A 58 -4.35 -16.09 -51.42
N SER A 59 -3.50 -15.28 -50.77
CA SER A 59 -3.68 -13.97 -50.07
C SER A 59 -4.53 -12.91 -50.82
N PRO A 60 -5.08 -11.82 -50.19
CA PRO A 60 -4.47 -11.00 -49.13
C PRO A 60 -5.39 -10.59 -47.94
N SER A 61 -4.75 -9.97 -46.93
CA SER A 61 -5.19 -9.47 -45.61
C SER A 61 -6.58 -8.77 -45.53
N PRO A 62 -7.25 -8.80 -44.35
CA PRO A 62 -7.02 -7.75 -43.36
C PRO A 62 -6.79 -8.27 -41.93
N LEU A 63 -5.83 -7.68 -41.23
CA LEU A 63 -5.44 -7.98 -39.86
C LEU A 63 -6.59 -7.59 -38.90
N SER A 64 -7.38 -8.57 -38.45
CA SER A 64 -8.35 -8.40 -37.38
C SER A 64 -7.71 -8.75 -36.03
N LYS A 65 -7.84 -7.81 -35.09
CA LYS A 65 -8.16 -8.00 -33.66
C LYS A 65 -7.97 -9.42 -33.12
N ALA A 66 -6.95 -9.62 -32.29
CA ALA A 66 -7.01 -10.43 -31.06
C ALA A 66 -5.59 -10.60 -30.50
N SER A 67 -5.14 -9.72 -29.61
CA SER A 67 -4.11 -10.06 -28.61
C SER A 67 -3.97 -8.94 -27.57
N THR A 68 -4.98 -8.76 -26.72
CA THR A 68 -4.88 -7.92 -25.51
C THR A 68 -5.90 -8.30 -24.43
N ASP A 69 -6.29 -9.59 -24.33
CA ASP A 69 -7.31 -10.02 -23.33
C ASP A 69 -6.76 -11.02 -22.31
N GLY A 70 -5.44 -11.07 -22.10
CA GLY A 70 -4.80 -12.01 -21.18
C GLY A 70 -4.45 -11.48 -19.79
N PHE A 71 -4.42 -10.15 -19.57
CA PHE A 71 -3.86 -9.58 -18.34
C PHE A 71 -4.86 -8.83 -17.45
N ILE A 72 -6.12 -8.68 -17.88
CA ILE A 72 -7.17 -7.94 -17.15
C ILE A 72 -8.11 -8.88 -16.35
N GLY A 73 -8.06 -10.20 -16.59
CA GLY A 73 -9.01 -11.16 -16.02
C GLY A 73 -8.72 -11.66 -14.61
N PHE A 74 -7.54 -11.42 -14.03
CA PHE A 74 -7.14 -12.11 -12.79
C PHE A 74 -7.52 -11.38 -11.48
N CYS A 75 -7.93 -10.12 -11.53
CA CYS A 75 -8.29 -9.33 -10.34
C CYS A 75 -9.76 -8.89 -10.27
N SER A 76 -10.64 -9.36 -11.17
CA SER A 76 -12.04 -8.89 -11.18
C SER A 76 -12.98 -9.47 -10.12
N PRO A 77 -12.86 -10.71 -9.60
CA PRO A 77 -13.86 -11.22 -8.66
C PRO A 77 -13.66 -10.75 -7.21
N LEU A 78 -12.43 -10.45 -6.78
CA LEU A 78 -12.14 -10.03 -5.40
C LEU A 78 -12.39 -8.53 -5.14
N LEU A 79 -12.35 -7.69 -6.17
CA LEU A 79 -12.53 -6.22 -6.03
C LEU A 79 -13.99 -5.77 -6.07
N ARG A 80 -14.93 -6.59 -6.54
CA ARG A 80 -16.36 -6.22 -6.62
C ARG A 80 -17.10 -6.32 -5.29
N CYS A 81 -16.59 -7.10 -4.34
CA CYS A 81 -17.22 -7.28 -3.03
C CYS A 81 -16.73 -6.26 -1.98
N ALA A 82 -15.68 -5.49 -2.26
CA ALA A 82 -15.08 -4.56 -1.29
C ALA A 82 -15.49 -3.09 -1.46
N PHE A 83 -16.25 -2.74 -2.52
CA PHE A 83 -16.56 -1.35 -2.83
C PHE A 83 -18.01 -1.21 -3.32
N PRO A 84 -18.92 -0.58 -2.55
CA PRO A 84 -20.20 -0.18 -3.09
C PRO A 84 -19.95 0.97 -4.07
N ALA A 85 -20.03 0.66 -5.37
CA ALA A 85 -20.25 1.68 -6.38
C ALA A 85 -21.64 2.29 -6.12
N GLN A 86 -21.71 3.61 -5.89
CA GLN A 86 -22.99 4.29 -5.81
C GLN A 86 -23.78 4.05 -7.11
N ALA A 87 -24.86 3.27 -6.97
CA ALA A 87 -25.74 2.92 -8.05
C ALA A 87 -26.85 3.96 -8.18
N GLU A 88 -27.05 4.40 -9.42
CA GLU A 88 -28.09 5.32 -9.87
C GLU A 88 -29.49 4.76 -9.54
N LYS A 89 -30.34 5.66 -9.04
CA LYS A 89 -31.62 5.37 -8.38
C LYS A 89 -32.67 4.89 -9.39
N HIS A 90 -32.89 3.58 -9.50
CA HIS A 90 -34.08 3.04 -10.14
C HIS A 90 -35.07 2.52 -9.09
N ASN A 91 -36.25 3.14 -9.09
CA ASN A 91 -37.32 3.00 -8.11
C ASN A 91 -37.96 1.60 -8.17
N SER A 92 -37.93 0.83 -7.07
CA SER A 92 -38.88 -0.26 -6.80
C SER A 92 -38.96 -0.55 -5.31
N ARG A 93 -40.20 -0.61 -4.83
CA ARG A 93 -40.70 -0.58 -3.45
C ARG A 93 -40.40 -1.89 -2.69
N GLY A 94 -39.87 -1.80 -1.47
CA GLY A 94 -39.92 -2.89 -0.48
C GLY A 94 -38.89 -2.78 0.65
N GLY A 95 -39.34 -2.46 1.87
CA GLY A 95 -38.55 -2.55 3.12
C GLY A 95 -37.56 -1.40 3.35
N VAL A 96 -38.02 -0.29 3.94
CA VAL A 96 -37.18 0.88 4.24
C VAL A 96 -36.36 0.62 5.50
N ALA A 97 -35.20 -0.02 5.35
CA ALA A 97 -34.03 0.39 6.11
C ALA A 97 -33.59 1.75 5.53
N SER A 98 -33.33 2.75 6.38
CA SER A 98 -32.86 4.05 5.88
C SER A 98 -31.47 3.85 5.26
N PRO A 99 -31.20 4.32 4.02
CA PRO A 99 -29.90 4.17 3.38
C PRO A 99 -28.75 4.74 4.23
N GLU A 100 -29.05 5.71 5.11
CA GLU A 100 -28.07 6.27 6.05
C GLU A 100 -27.65 5.29 7.16
N GLN A 101 -28.55 4.42 7.63
CA GLN A 101 -28.24 3.44 8.69
C GLN A 101 -27.35 2.31 8.17
N ASP A 102 -27.59 1.86 6.94
CA ASP A 102 -26.77 0.83 6.30
C ASP A 102 -25.34 1.35 6.05
N ASP A 103 -25.20 2.59 5.58
CA ASP A 103 -23.89 3.23 5.38
C ASP A 103 -23.10 3.39 6.70
N ILE A 104 -23.77 3.75 7.80
CA ILE A 104 -23.14 3.85 9.12
C ILE A 104 -22.67 2.46 9.60
N LEU A 105 -23.50 1.43 9.43
CA LEU A 105 -23.14 0.06 9.82
C LEU A 105 -21.92 -0.45 9.04
N VAL A 106 -21.89 -0.22 7.72
CA VAL A 106 -20.75 -0.61 6.87
C VAL A 106 -19.47 0.10 7.30
N ARG A 107 -19.53 1.40 7.61
CA ARG A 107 -18.36 2.16 8.09
C ARG A 107 -17.84 1.64 9.42
N LYS A 108 -18.72 1.39 10.39
CA LYS A 108 -18.34 0.82 11.70
C LYS A 108 -17.76 -0.57 11.57
N PHE A 109 -18.33 -1.40 10.70
CA PHE A 109 -17.79 -2.72 10.41
C PHE A 109 -16.39 -2.63 9.80
N LEU A 110 -16.21 -1.77 8.80
CA LEU A 110 -14.91 -1.58 8.15
C LEU A 110 -13.85 -1.00 9.11
N GLN A 111 -14.26 -0.08 9.98
CA GLN A 111 -13.43 0.46 11.05
C GLN A 111 -13.00 -0.64 12.03
N ALA A 112 -13.92 -1.50 12.48
CA ALA A 112 -13.61 -2.63 13.34
C ALA A 112 -12.67 -3.64 12.66
N LEU A 113 -12.86 -3.88 11.36
CA LEU A 113 -11.98 -4.74 10.57
C LEU A 113 -10.57 -4.15 10.49
N LEU A 114 -10.43 -2.85 10.23
CA LEU A 114 -9.13 -2.17 10.16
C LEU A 114 -8.40 -2.18 11.51
N TRP A 115 -9.09 -1.91 12.62
CA TRP A 115 -8.49 -2.02 13.95
C TRP A 115 -8.08 -3.44 14.29
N THR A 116 -8.89 -4.43 13.92
CA THR A 116 -8.56 -5.84 14.10
C THR A 116 -7.35 -6.23 13.25
N ALA A 117 -7.29 -5.76 12.00
CA ALA A 117 -6.16 -5.96 11.10
C ALA A 117 -4.89 -5.32 11.65
N GLU A 118 -4.97 -4.11 12.22
CA GLU A 118 -3.83 -3.44 12.86
C GLU A 118 -3.32 -4.22 14.07
N ILE A 119 -4.21 -4.66 14.96
CA ILE A 119 -3.81 -5.45 16.13
C ILE A 119 -3.17 -6.76 15.68
N ALA A 120 -3.78 -7.45 14.71
CA ALA A 120 -3.22 -8.67 14.14
C ALA A 120 -1.85 -8.40 13.49
N TYR A 121 -1.72 -7.30 12.76
CA TYR A 121 -0.49 -6.89 12.10
C TYR A 121 0.64 -6.62 13.11
N ILE A 122 0.37 -5.82 14.16
CA ILE A 122 1.35 -5.53 15.20
C ILE A 122 1.77 -6.82 15.93
N LEU A 123 0.80 -7.65 16.30
CA LEU A 123 1.07 -8.91 16.99
C LEU A 123 1.89 -9.87 16.13
N TRP A 124 1.50 -10.05 14.87
CA TRP A 124 2.18 -10.93 13.91
C TRP A 124 3.59 -10.45 13.60
N LEU A 125 3.73 -9.17 13.23
CA LEU A 125 4.96 -8.67 12.64
C LEU A 125 5.96 -8.15 13.67
N PHE A 126 5.56 -7.65 14.84
CA PHE A 126 6.52 -7.13 15.83
C PHE A 126 6.77 -8.07 17.01
N LEU A 127 5.74 -8.80 17.45
CA LEU A 127 5.77 -9.54 18.71
C LEU A 127 6.00 -11.04 18.51
N LEU A 128 5.35 -11.64 17.51
CA LEU A 128 5.40 -13.09 17.28
C LEU A 128 6.66 -13.51 16.49
N PRO A 129 7.25 -14.68 16.83
CA PRO A 129 8.39 -15.25 16.12
C PRO A 129 8.00 -16.00 14.84
N TYR A 130 6.72 -15.95 14.43
CA TYR A 130 6.22 -16.67 13.26
C TYR A 130 6.50 -15.96 11.94
N ALA A 131 6.59 -14.62 11.96
CA ALA A 131 6.97 -13.87 10.77
C ALA A 131 8.48 -14.09 10.47
N PRO A 132 8.87 -14.11 9.19
CA PRO A 132 10.26 -14.10 8.74
C PRO A 132 11.16 -13.13 9.53
N GLY A 133 12.37 -13.59 9.86
CA GLY A 133 13.37 -12.82 10.61
C GLY A 133 13.13 -12.71 12.11
N ASP A 134 14.03 -12.03 12.83
CA ASP A 134 13.97 -11.95 14.30
C ASP A 134 12.93 -10.93 14.79
N PRO A 135 12.13 -11.23 15.83
CA PRO A 135 11.16 -10.30 16.38
C PRO A 135 11.85 -9.09 17.03
N VAL A 136 11.08 -8.03 17.31
CA VAL A 136 11.66 -6.74 17.74
C VAL A 136 12.43 -6.81 19.05
N TRP A 137 12.08 -7.76 19.91
CA TRP A 137 12.75 -7.98 21.19
C TRP A 137 14.04 -8.83 21.06
N ALA A 138 14.31 -9.41 19.89
CA ALA A 138 15.47 -10.25 19.62
C ALA A 138 16.26 -9.83 18.36
N ILE A 139 16.20 -8.55 17.99
CA ILE A 139 16.86 -8.04 16.78
C ILE A 139 18.38 -8.25 16.84
N LYS A 140 18.93 -8.88 15.80
CA LYS A 140 20.38 -9.02 15.60
C LYS A 140 21.02 -7.69 15.20
N SER A 141 22.28 -7.49 15.59
CA SER A 141 23.07 -6.30 15.22
C SER A 141 23.24 -6.13 13.70
N ASN A 142 23.24 -7.22 12.94
CA ASN A 142 23.38 -7.19 11.48
C ASN A 142 22.14 -6.55 10.82
N THR A 143 20.93 -6.94 11.23
CA THR A 143 19.68 -6.32 10.73
C THR A 143 19.61 -4.83 11.04
N VAL A 144 20.11 -4.38 12.20
CA VAL A 144 20.22 -2.95 12.51
C VAL A 144 21.24 -2.26 11.60
N SER A 145 22.37 -2.91 11.32
CA SER A 145 23.40 -2.37 10.43
C SER A 145 22.89 -2.24 9.00
N ASP A 146 22.11 -3.22 8.52
CA ASP A 146 21.47 -3.17 7.20
C ASP A 146 20.41 -2.07 7.14
N LEU A 147 19.57 -1.92 8.19
CA LEU A 147 18.60 -0.82 8.29
C LEU A 147 19.30 0.55 8.26
N LEU A 148 20.40 0.70 9.01
CA LEU A 148 21.19 1.93 9.01
C LEU A 148 21.84 2.15 7.64
N GLY A 149 22.34 1.10 7.00
CA GLY A 149 22.90 1.20 5.65
C GLY A 149 21.88 1.62 4.60
N LEU A 150 20.68 1.04 4.65
CA LEU A 150 19.56 1.39 3.77
C LEU A 150 19.12 2.84 4.01
N SER A 151 19.01 3.26 5.28
CA SER A 151 18.63 4.63 5.62
C SER A 151 19.71 5.67 5.31
N LEU A 152 20.99 5.30 5.31
CA LEU A 152 22.07 6.16 4.78
C LEU A 152 21.99 6.30 3.26
N ASN A 153 21.52 5.26 2.56
CA ASN A 153 21.29 5.27 1.12
C ASN A 153 19.89 5.78 0.72
N PHE A 154 19.26 6.59 1.58
CA PHE A 154 17.94 7.18 1.37
C PHE A 154 17.88 8.01 0.08
N PHE A 155 16.87 7.75 -0.75
CA PHE A 155 16.67 8.28 -2.10
C PHE A 155 17.90 8.21 -3.03
N PHE A 156 18.83 7.29 -2.76
CA PHE A 156 20.13 7.22 -3.44
C PHE A 156 20.97 8.51 -3.36
N ILE A 157 20.67 9.41 -2.41
CA ILE A 157 21.35 10.71 -2.29
C ILE A 157 22.82 10.51 -1.97
N LEU A 158 23.14 9.69 -0.96
CA LEU A 158 24.51 9.45 -0.55
C LEU A 158 25.33 8.67 -1.60
N PRO A 159 24.81 7.58 -2.20
CA PRO A 159 25.47 6.94 -3.35
C PRO A 159 25.76 7.90 -4.50
N LEU A 160 24.80 8.79 -4.84
CA LEU A 160 24.97 9.76 -5.92
C LEU A 160 26.03 10.82 -5.55
N LEU A 161 26.01 11.32 -4.32
CA LEU A 161 26.94 12.32 -3.81
C LEU A 161 28.38 11.79 -3.79
N ASN A 162 28.56 10.53 -3.36
CA ASN A 162 29.84 9.84 -3.45
C ASN A 162 30.28 9.61 -4.90
N SER A 163 29.36 9.36 -5.84
CA SER A 163 29.72 9.17 -7.25
C SER A 163 30.25 10.44 -7.92
N ILE A 164 29.84 11.62 -7.45
CA ILE A 164 30.33 12.93 -7.94
C ILE A 164 31.55 13.44 -7.15
N GLY A 165 32.16 12.59 -6.31
CA GLY A 165 33.42 12.88 -5.61
C GLY A 165 33.28 13.57 -4.25
N VAL A 166 32.06 13.71 -3.71
CA VAL A 166 31.83 14.26 -2.38
C VAL A 166 31.71 13.12 -1.37
N HIS A 167 32.81 12.85 -0.66
CA HIS A 167 32.96 11.74 0.28
C HIS A 167 32.96 12.23 1.74
N VAL A 168 31.86 12.86 2.19
CA VAL A 168 31.72 13.24 3.61
C VAL A 168 31.50 11.99 4.48
N ILE A 169 30.73 11.03 3.97
CA ILE A 169 30.50 9.70 4.54
C ILE A 169 30.49 8.72 3.37
N GLU A 170 31.13 7.57 3.53
CA GLU A 170 31.10 6.51 2.52
C GLU A 170 29.74 5.82 2.50
N ALA A 171 29.12 5.75 1.32
CA ALA A 171 27.86 5.09 1.10
C ALA A 171 28.03 3.57 1.32
N PRO A 172 27.32 2.97 2.29
CA PRO A 172 27.42 1.53 2.54
C PRO A 172 26.99 0.75 1.30
N THR A 173 27.77 -0.26 0.92
CA THR A 173 27.49 -1.09 -0.25
C THR A 173 26.55 -2.23 0.11
N LEU A 174 25.28 -2.08 -0.24
CA LEU A 174 24.26 -3.12 -0.03
C LEU A 174 23.86 -3.81 -1.34
N HIS A 175 23.08 -4.89 -1.24
CA HIS A 175 22.56 -5.55 -2.42
C HIS A 175 21.60 -4.61 -3.19
N PRO A 176 21.74 -4.41 -4.51
CA PRO A 176 20.94 -3.44 -5.28
C PRO A 176 19.42 -3.66 -5.14
N VAL A 177 18.99 -4.92 -5.00
CA VAL A 177 17.59 -5.28 -4.78
C VAL A 177 17.06 -4.78 -3.43
N ALA A 178 17.86 -4.87 -2.37
CA ALA A 178 17.46 -4.40 -1.04
C ALA A 178 17.36 -2.86 -1.02
N GLU A 179 18.34 -2.17 -1.61
CA GLU A 179 18.31 -0.71 -1.76
C GLU A 179 17.15 -0.24 -2.64
N GLY A 180 16.88 -0.96 -3.74
CA GLY A 180 15.75 -0.70 -4.61
C GLY A 180 14.41 -0.90 -3.91
N LEU A 181 14.22 -2.01 -3.19
CA LEU A 181 12.98 -2.27 -2.45
C LEU A 181 12.71 -1.19 -1.39
N PHE A 182 13.73 -0.84 -0.61
CA PHE A 182 13.63 0.21 0.41
C PHE A 182 13.24 1.56 -0.20
N ASN A 183 13.99 2.02 -1.19
CA ASN A 183 13.75 3.32 -1.82
C ASN A 183 12.43 3.36 -2.61
N PHE A 184 11.98 2.21 -3.13
CA PHE A 184 10.67 2.09 -3.76
C PHE A 184 9.54 2.30 -2.76
N VAL A 185 9.57 1.62 -1.61
CA VAL A 185 8.56 1.77 -0.57
C VAL A 185 8.56 3.21 -0.04
N ILE A 186 9.72 3.75 0.31
CA ILE A 186 9.87 5.12 0.79
C ILE A 186 9.41 6.15 -0.25
N GLY A 187 9.74 5.95 -1.53
CA GLY A 187 9.27 6.81 -2.61
C GLY A 187 7.75 6.79 -2.74
N TRP A 188 7.13 5.62 -2.58
CA TRP A 188 5.69 5.50 -2.57
C TRP A 188 5.09 6.18 -1.34
N THR A 189 5.67 5.99 -0.15
CA THR A 189 5.26 6.69 1.08
C THR A 189 5.32 8.20 0.94
N PHE A 190 6.38 8.71 0.29
CA PHE A 190 6.54 10.13 0.01
C PHE A 190 5.40 10.66 -0.89
N LEU A 191 4.97 9.86 -1.88
CA LEU A 191 3.81 10.20 -2.73
C LEU A 191 2.47 10.18 -1.97
N PHE A 192 2.36 9.43 -0.88
CA PHE A 192 1.16 9.47 -0.03
C PHE A 192 1.03 10.78 0.75
N ALA A 193 2.10 11.55 0.93
CA ALA A 193 2.07 12.76 1.77
C ALA A 193 1.00 13.78 1.29
N PRO A 194 1.03 14.26 0.03
CA PRO A 194 0.05 15.24 -0.39
C PRO A 194 -1.36 14.64 -0.52
N LEU A 195 -1.48 13.32 -0.74
CA LEU A 195 -2.76 12.62 -0.70
C LEU A 195 -3.38 12.65 0.72
N LEU A 196 -2.60 12.37 1.76
CA LEU A 196 -3.05 12.47 3.15
C LEU A 196 -3.40 13.91 3.54
N PHE A 197 -2.60 14.89 3.08
CA PHE A 197 -2.89 16.30 3.34
C PHE A 197 -4.12 16.80 2.59
N THR A 198 -4.50 16.20 1.47
CA THR A 198 -5.68 16.59 0.70
C THR A 198 -6.91 15.74 1.03
N ASP A 199 -6.82 14.79 1.96
CA ASP A 199 -7.97 13.93 2.29
C ASP A 199 -9.14 14.75 2.85
N ARG A 200 -10.33 14.60 2.25
CA ARG A 200 -11.57 15.28 2.69
C ARG A 200 -11.94 14.95 4.13
N ARG A 201 -11.52 13.79 4.63
CA ARG A 201 -11.80 13.30 5.99
C ARG A 201 -10.63 13.49 6.94
N ARG A 202 -9.62 14.30 6.55
CA ARG A 202 -8.42 14.53 7.36
C ARG A 202 -8.72 15.19 8.71
N ASP A 203 -9.80 15.96 8.78
CA ASP A 203 -10.29 16.67 9.97
C ASP A 203 -10.69 15.74 11.12
N ARG A 204 -11.06 14.49 10.80
CA ARG A 204 -11.34 13.43 11.78
C ARG A 204 -10.07 12.95 12.50
N TYR A 205 -8.91 13.13 11.87
CA TYR A 205 -7.63 12.82 12.50
C TYR A 205 -7.19 13.96 13.42
N ARG A 206 -7.15 13.67 14.73
CA ARG A 206 -6.89 14.68 15.77
C ARG A 206 -5.42 14.93 16.06
N GLY A 207 -4.55 14.04 15.59
CA GLY A 207 -3.11 14.21 15.72
C GLY A 207 -2.57 15.20 14.68
N SER A 208 -1.29 15.52 14.81
CA SER A 208 -0.58 16.23 13.75
C SER A 208 -0.38 15.30 12.56
N LEU A 209 -0.94 15.65 11.40
CA LEU A 209 -0.70 14.93 10.14
C LEU A 209 0.79 14.98 9.75
N ASP A 210 1.49 16.05 10.11
CA ASP A 210 2.94 16.16 9.89
C ASP A 210 3.67 15.07 10.69
N LEU A 211 3.29 14.85 11.96
CA LEU A 211 3.87 13.77 12.77
C LEU A 211 3.49 12.40 12.23
N LEU A 212 2.22 12.18 11.85
CA LEU A 212 1.78 10.93 11.24
C LEU A 212 2.64 10.63 10.01
N TRP A 213 2.80 11.60 9.11
CA TRP A 213 3.58 11.43 7.90
C TRP A 213 5.07 11.19 8.19
N VAL A 214 5.68 11.90 9.15
CA VAL A 214 7.07 11.64 9.55
C VAL A 214 7.21 10.22 10.10
N PHE A 215 6.30 9.78 10.96
CA PHE A 215 6.30 8.41 11.49
C PHE A 215 6.04 7.37 10.39
N GLN A 216 5.18 7.68 9.44
CA GLN A 216 4.91 6.89 8.25
C GLN A 216 6.18 6.72 7.41
N MET A 217 7.08 7.71 7.32
CA MET A 217 8.35 7.54 6.60
C MET A 217 9.30 6.53 7.27
N PHE A 218 9.07 6.16 8.53
CA PHE A 218 9.89 5.17 9.26
C PHE A 218 9.18 3.82 9.48
N LEU A 219 7.88 3.82 9.76
CA LEU A 219 7.05 2.64 10.05
C LEU A 219 5.70 2.73 9.31
N THR A 220 5.82 3.05 8.03
CA THR A 220 4.82 2.99 6.95
C THR A 220 3.53 2.21 7.27
N ASN A 221 3.58 0.89 7.38
CA ASN A 221 2.41 0.05 7.62
C ASN A 221 1.67 0.34 8.93
N THR A 222 2.40 0.55 10.03
CA THR A 222 1.85 0.74 11.39
C THR A 222 1.02 2.02 11.54
N PHE A 223 1.23 3.03 10.69
CA PHE A 223 0.53 4.31 10.81
C PHE A 223 -0.58 4.51 9.77
N LEU A 224 -0.55 3.77 8.66
CA LEU A 224 -1.56 3.90 7.61
C LEU A 224 -2.88 3.20 7.96
N ILE A 225 -2.86 1.99 8.54
CA ILE A 225 -4.09 1.28 8.90
C ILE A 225 -4.87 2.05 9.98
N PRO A 226 -4.26 2.55 11.08
CA PRO A 226 -4.97 3.37 12.05
C PRO A 226 -5.55 4.65 11.45
N TYR A 227 -4.84 5.30 10.53
CA TYR A 227 -5.37 6.46 9.83
C TYR A 227 -6.66 6.14 9.07
N MET A 228 -6.66 5.02 8.33
CA MET A 228 -7.83 4.55 7.58
C MET A 228 -9.00 4.18 8.50
N ALA A 229 -8.73 3.70 9.72
CA ALA A 229 -9.75 3.42 10.72
C ALA A 229 -10.32 4.70 11.35
N ILE A 230 -9.47 5.67 11.70
CA ILE A 230 -9.86 6.93 12.32
C ILE A 230 -10.69 7.78 11.35
N ARG A 231 -10.32 7.83 10.06
CA ARG A 231 -11.08 8.62 9.07
C ARG A 231 -12.49 8.07 8.79
N LEU A 232 -12.80 6.84 9.21
CA LEU A 232 -14.14 6.26 9.13
C LEU A 232 -15.04 6.66 10.30
N ASP A 233 -14.46 7.18 11.38
CA ASP A 233 -15.18 7.54 12.59
C ASP A 233 -16.17 8.68 12.32
N ASP A 234 -17.34 8.63 12.95
CA ASP A 234 -18.33 9.71 12.80
C ASP A 234 -17.93 10.90 13.66
N ILE A 235 -18.14 12.12 13.14
CA ILE A 235 -18.05 13.32 13.98
C ILE A 235 -19.26 13.26 14.90
N THR A 236 -19.07 12.78 16.13
CA THR A 236 -20.11 12.91 17.15
C THR A 236 -20.28 14.40 17.46
N ASP A 237 -21.53 14.87 17.44
CA ASP A 237 -21.92 16.27 17.73
C ASP A 237 -21.40 16.79 19.08
N ASP A 238 -20.90 15.90 19.95
CA ASP A 238 -20.28 16.20 21.25
C ASP A 238 -18.83 16.71 21.15
N GLU A 239 -18.22 16.75 19.96
CA GLU A 239 -16.82 17.15 19.81
C GLU A 239 -16.63 18.50 19.10
N LYS A 240 -17.23 19.55 19.66
CA LYS A 240 -16.75 20.94 19.55
C LYS A 240 -15.39 21.14 20.27
N LYS A 241 -14.41 20.27 20.04
CA LYS A 241 -13.01 20.54 20.41
C LYS A 241 -12.36 21.41 19.33
N PRO A 242 -11.37 22.25 19.68
CA PRO A 242 -10.67 23.06 18.69
C PRO A 242 -10.13 22.15 17.58
N LEU A 243 -10.32 22.57 16.33
CA LEU A 243 -9.69 21.93 15.17
C LEU A 243 -8.18 21.80 15.44
N PRO A 244 -7.55 20.68 15.03
CA PRO A 244 -6.11 20.53 15.12
C PRO A 244 -5.39 21.71 14.47
N GLU A 245 -4.21 22.07 14.99
CA GLU A 245 -3.37 23.08 14.35
C GLU A 245 -3.15 22.68 12.88
N PRO A 246 -3.27 23.64 11.93
CA PRO A 246 -3.12 23.34 10.52
C PRO A 246 -1.71 22.75 10.28
N PRO A 247 -1.59 21.67 9.49
CA PRO A 247 -0.30 21.06 9.20
C PRO A 247 0.61 22.09 8.54
N LYS A 248 1.85 22.21 9.05
CA LYS A 248 2.83 23.19 8.55
C LYS A 248 3.45 22.71 7.23
N LEU A 249 3.59 21.40 7.05
CA LEU A 249 4.10 20.80 5.82
C LEU A 249 3.00 20.63 4.75
N GLY A 250 1.73 20.67 5.18
CA GLY A 250 0.56 20.55 4.30
C GLY A 250 0.61 21.52 3.12
N PRO A 251 0.61 22.84 3.33
CA PRO A 251 0.63 23.82 2.25
C PRO A 251 1.84 23.69 1.32
N LEU A 252 3.01 23.35 1.86
CA LEU A 252 4.22 23.15 1.05
C LEU A 252 4.07 21.96 0.10
N MET A 253 3.54 20.84 0.60
CA MET A 253 3.39 19.61 -0.17
C MET A 253 2.18 19.62 -1.10
N THR A 254 1.11 20.35 -0.77
CA THR A 254 -0.05 20.50 -1.66
C THR A 254 0.21 21.50 -2.77
N ASN A 255 0.82 22.65 -2.48
CA ASN A 255 1.17 23.63 -3.52
C ASN A 255 2.26 23.11 -4.46
N GLY A 256 3.18 22.29 -3.93
CA GLY A 256 4.19 21.57 -4.70
C GLY A 256 3.77 20.18 -5.17
N ALA A 257 2.49 19.79 -5.10
CA ALA A 257 2.05 18.40 -5.27
C ALA A 257 2.56 17.77 -6.57
N SER A 258 2.52 18.49 -7.69
CA SER A 258 3.02 17.97 -8.98
C SER A 258 4.53 17.73 -8.96
N VAL A 259 5.31 18.58 -8.30
CA VAL A 259 6.76 18.40 -8.14
C VAL A 259 7.05 17.23 -7.21
N VAL A 260 6.33 17.12 -6.09
CA VAL A 260 6.39 15.97 -5.17
C VAL A 260 6.06 14.67 -5.91
N GLY A 261 5.02 14.70 -6.76
CA GLY A 261 4.60 13.60 -7.62
C GLY A 261 5.69 13.15 -8.60
N LEU A 262 6.35 14.10 -9.26
CA LEU A 262 7.45 13.80 -10.17
C LEU A 262 8.68 13.26 -9.42
N ILE A 263 9.08 13.87 -8.31
CA ILE A 263 10.24 13.42 -7.53
C ILE A 263 10.00 12.02 -6.97
N GLY A 264 8.86 11.79 -6.31
CA GLY A 264 8.51 10.47 -5.76
C GLY A 264 8.33 9.41 -6.84
N GLY A 265 7.72 9.76 -7.97
CA GLY A 265 7.56 8.87 -9.11
C GLY A 265 8.90 8.50 -9.76
N CYS A 266 9.77 9.48 -9.98
CA CYS A 266 11.14 9.24 -10.45
C CYS A 266 11.94 8.39 -9.47
N ALA A 267 11.82 8.64 -8.17
CA ALA A 267 12.48 7.82 -7.16
C ALA A 267 12.00 6.36 -7.20
N CYS A 268 10.70 6.11 -7.33
CA CYS A 268 10.16 4.75 -7.50
C CYS A 268 10.69 4.08 -8.78
N LEU A 269 10.70 4.81 -9.90
CA LEU A 269 11.21 4.29 -11.17
C LEU A 269 12.71 3.95 -11.09
N VAL A 270 13.51 4.87 -10.56
CA VAL A 270 14.95 4.66 -10.34
C VAL A 270 15.19 3.49 -9.41
N SER A 271 14.37 3.32 -8.37
CA SER A 271 14.47 2.20 -7.42
C SER A 271 14.26 0.85 -8.10
N VAL A 272 13.26 0.75 -8.99
CA VAL A 272 13.02 -0.46 -9.80
C VAL A 272 14.20 -0.71 -10.73
N LEU A 273 14.64 0.31 -11.47
CA LEU A 273 15.81 0.19 -12.36
C LEU A 273 17.09 -0.20 -11.60
N TRP A 274 17.27 0.33 -10.39
CA TRP A 274 18.40 0.04 -9.52
C TRP A 274 18.37 -1.41 -9.03
N ALA A 275 17.21 -1.94 -8.68
CA ALA A 275 17.09 -3.36 -8.29
C ALA A 275 17.57 -4.29 -9.41
N PHE A 276 17.25 -3.99 -10.68
CA PHE A 276 17.61 -4.83 -11.82
C PHE A 276 18.99 -4.57 -12.43
N PHE A 277 19.43 -3.31 -12.48
CA PHE A 277 20.64 -2.90 -13.20
C PHE A 277 21.67 -2.20 -12.32
N GLY A 278 21.32 -1.86 -11.07
CA GLY A 278 22.23 -1.25 -10.11
C GLY A 278 23.46 -2.12 -9.91
N ARG A 279 24.64 -1.50 -9.97
CA ARG A 279 25.95 -2.15 -9.81
C ARG A 279 26.11 -3.41 -10.67
N ALA A 280 25.73 -3.36 -11.96
CA ALA A 280 25.82 -4.49 -12.89
C ALA A 280 27.23 -5.14 -12.95
N TYR A 281 28.29 -4.35 -12.77
CA TYR A 281 29.68 -4.83 -12.73
C TYR A 281 30.20 -5.19 -11.32
N GLY A 282 29.35 -5.09 -10.29
CA GLY A 282 29.73 -5.27 -8.88
C GLY A 282 29.64 -6.71 -8.36
N GLY A 283 29.38 -7.70 -9.22
CA GLY A 283 29.31 -9.11 -8.81
C GLY A 283 27.99 -9.55 -8.16
N PHE A 284 26.94 -8.73 -8.18
CA PHE A 284 25.63 -8.99 -7.54
C PHE A 284 24.68 -9.92 -8.34
N GLY A 285 25.23 -10.77 -9.21
CA GLY A 285 24.45 -11.68 -10.04
C GLY A 285 23.67 -11.03 -11.19
N ASP A 286 23.15 -11.89 -12.06
CA ASP A 286 22.25 -11.54 -13.16
C ASP A 286 20.81 -11.30 -12.65
N VAL A 287 19.89 -11.00 -13.56
CA VAL A 287 18.48 -10.75 -13.22
C VAL A 287 17.85 -11.94 -12.47
N SER A 288 18.21 -13.18 -12.85
CA SER A 288 17.71 -14.37 -12.16
C SER A 288 18.26 -14.50 -10.74
N GLY A 289 19.57 -14.29 -10.55
CA GLY A 289 20.20 -14.29 -9.23
C GLY A 289 19.61 -13.22 -8.31
N ARG A 290 19.32 -12.03 -8.84
CA ARG A 290 18.69 -10.93 -8.11
C ARG A 290 17.26 -11.25 -7.67
N TRP A 291 16.50 -11.96 -8.51
CA TRP A 291 15.16 -12.41 -8.17
C TRP A 291 15.19 -13.44 -7.03
N ARG A 292 16.09 -14.42 -7.09
CA ARG A 292 16.29 -15.39 -5.99
C ARG A 292 16.71 -14.71 -4.70
N PHE A 293 17.63 -13.75 -4.78
CA PHE A 293 17.99 -12.93 -3.62
C PHE A 293 16.78 -12.23 -3.02
N LEU A 294 15.87 -11.67 -3.84
CA LEU A 294 14.66 -11.02 -3.33
C LEU A 294 13.77 -12.00 -2.54
N GLU A 295 13.56 -13.20 -3.09
CA GLU A 295 12.76 -14.25 -2.44
C GLU A 295 13.38 -14.67 -1.11
N GLU A 296 14.69 -14.92 -1.10
CA GLU A 296 15.44 -15.26 0.12
C GLU A 296 15.38 -14.11 1.12
N TYR A 297 15.58 -12.87 0.68
CA TYR A 297 15.58 -11.66 1.52
C TYR A 297 14.23 -11.44 2.22
N ILE A 298 13.11 -11.60 1.50
CA ILE A 298 11.76 -11.48 2.07
C ILE A 298 11.48 -12.59 3.10
N GLN A 299 12.03 -13.78 2.90
CA GLN A 299 11.81 -14.94 3.79
C GLN A 299 12.78 -14.99 4.97
N SER A 300 13.93 -14.34 4.88
CA SER A 300 14.94 -14.33 5.92
C SER A 300 14.87 -13.09 6.81
N GLU A 301 14.58 -11.92 6.23
CA GLU A 301 14.64 -10.64 6.93
C GLU A 301 13.26 -10.04 7.21
N ARG A 302 13.02 -9.71 8.47
CA ARG A 302 11.75 -9.10 8.92
C ARG A 302 11.51 -7.74 8.29
N LEU A 303 12.57 -6.99 8.03
CA LEU A 303 12.51 -5.69 7.38
C LEU A 303 11.97 -5.79 5.96
N ALA A 304 12.50 -6.73 5.16
CA ALA A 304 12.05 -7.01 3.81
C ALA A 304 10.60 -7.50 3.78
N TYR A 305 10.25 -8.36 4.73
CA TYR A 305 8.89 -8.84 4.92
C TYR A 305 7.91 -7.70 5.25
N ALA A 306 8.31 -6.73 6.07
CA ALA A 306 7.50 -5.54 6.36
C ALA A 306 7.28 -4.66 5.12
N PHE A 307 8.31 -4.48 4.29
CA PHE A 307 8.19 -3.75 3.02
C PHE A 307 7.23 -4.43 2.04
N LEU A 308 7.16 -5.77 2.03
CA LEU A 308 6.16 -6.49 1.23
C LEU A 308 4.73 -6.14 1.68
N TRP A 309 4.51 -6.10 3.00
CA TRP A 309 3.22 -5.67 3.56
C TRP A 309 2.92 -4.21 3.25
N ASP A 310 3.91 -3.32 3.24
CA ASP A 310 3.73 -1.93 2.82
C ASP A 310 3.22 -1.85 1.38
N VAL A 311 3.88 -2.55 0.45
CA VAL A 311 3.44 -2.61 -0.95
C VAL A 311 2.00 -3.11 -1.03
N PHE A 312 1.67 -4.19 -0.34
CA PHE A 312 0.31 -4.72 -0.32
C PHE A 312 -0.72 -3.70 0.21
N LEU A 313 -0.47 -3.10 1.37
CA LEU A 313 -1.38 -2.12 1.96
C LEU A 313 -1.51 -0.88 1.07
N TYR A 314 -0.42 -0.43 0.45
CA TYR A 314 -0.44 0.70 -0.47
C TYR A 314 -1.26 0.41 -1.72
N THR A 315 -1.18 -0.80 -2.28
CA THR A 315 -2.03 -1.20 -3.41
C THR A 315 -3.52 -1.19 -3.06
N MET A 316 -3.87 -1.48 -1.79
CA MET A 316 -5.27 -1.47 -1.33
C MET A 316 -5.76 -0.06 -1.00
N PHE A 317 -4.97 0.70 -0.23
CA PHE A 317 -5.39 2.01 0.29
C PHE A 317 -5.28 3.13 -0.73
N GLN A 318 -4.31 3.06 -1.66
CA GLN A 318 -4.16 4.05 -2.73
C GLN A 318 -5.47 4.28 -3.53
N PRO A 319 -6.08 3.26 -4.18
CA PRO A 319 -7.29 3.47 -4.96
C PRO A 319 -8.47 3.93 -4.11
N TRP A 320 -8.52 3.53 -2.85
CA TRP A 320 -9.57 3.94 -1.92
C TRP A 320 -9.46 5.42 -1.57
N LEU A 321 -8.28 5.88 -1.13
CA LEU A 321 -8.02 7.29 -0.79
C LEU A 321 -8.18 8.21 -2.00
N ILE A 322 -7.64 7.83 -3.17
CA ILE A 322 -7.81 8.62 -4.40
C ILE A 322 -9.29 8.67 -4.81
N GLY A 323 -10.02 7.56 -4.65
CA GLY A 323 -11.45 7.49 -4.96
C GLY A 323 -12.29 8.49 -4.17
N ASP A 324 -12.04 8.59 -2.85
CA ASP A 324 -12.77 9.51 -1.97
C ASP A 324 -12.38 10.99 -2.20
N ASN A 325 -11.21 11.23 -2.80
CA ASN A 325 -10.64 12.56 -3.04
C ASN A 325 -10.68 13.00 -4.52
N LEU A 326 -11.45 12.30 -5.37
CA LEU A 326 -11.53 12.62 -6.80
C LEU A 326 -12.09 14.02 -7.09
N GLU A 327 -12.82 14.61 -6.13
CA GLU A 327 -13.33 15.98 -6.23
C GLU A 327 -12.24 17.05 -6.17
N ASN A 328 -11.10 16.73 -5.54
CA ASN A 328 -9.92 17.60 -5.43
C ASN A 328 -9.10 17.63 -6.73
N VAL A 329 -9.46 16.79 -7.70
CA VAL A 329 -8.80 16.71 -9.01
C VAL A 329 -9.48 17.66 -9.99
N LYS A 330 -8.68 18.34 -10.83
CA LYS A 330 -9.17 19.17 -11.93
C LYS A 330 -10.12 18.38 -12.83
N ASN A 331 -11.18 19.02 -13.33
CA ASN A 331 -12.18 18.34 -14.16
C ASN A 331 -11.58 17.64 -15.38
N SER A 332 -10.52 18.20 -15.98
CA SER A 332 -9.78 17.59 -17.11
C SER A 332 -9.01 16.31 -16.75
N GLY A 333 -8.69 16.10 -15.46
CA GLY A 333 -7.92 14.95 -14.98
C GLY A 333 -8.75 13.87 -14.27
N LYS A 334 -10.06 14.07 -14.08
CA LYS A 334 -10.89 13.14 -13.29
C LYS A 334 -10.98 11.74 -13.89
N GLU A 335 -11.22 11.62 -15.19
CA GLU A 335 -11.27 10.33 -15.87
C GLU A 335 -9.95 9.55 -15.82
N PRO A 336 -8.79 10.14 -16.20
CA PRO A 336 -7.52 9.41 -16.12
C PRO A 336 -7.16 9.04 -14.68
N VAL A 337 -7.37 9.93 -13.70
CA VAL A 337 -7.10 9.60 -12.29
C VAL A 337 -8.02 8.47 -11.79
N ARG A 338 -9.31 8.46 -12.17
CA ARG A 338 -10.26 7.40 -11.80
C ARG A 338 -9.84 6.02 -12.35
N LEU A 339 -9.24 5.98 -13.53
CA LEU A 339 -8.73 4.74 -14.12
C LEU A 339 -7.39 4.34 -13.50
N LEU A 340 -6.45 5.29 -13.38
CA LEU A 340 -5.08 5.06 -12.93
C LEU A 340 -4.97 4.81 -11.42
N ARG A 341 -5.99 5.16 -10.61
CA ARG A 341 -5.95 4.98 -9.14
C ARG A 341 -5.61 3.56 -8.68
N PHE A 342 -5.93 2.55 -9.49
CA PHE A 342 -5.66 1.13 -9.21
C PHE A 342 -4.25 0.69 -9.61
N LEU A 343 -3.52 1.48 -10.39
CA LEU A 343 -2.15 1.17 -10.76
C LEU A 343 -1.19 1.63 -9.67
N PRO A 344 -0.40 0.71 -9.08
CA PRO A 344 0.64 1.02 -8.09
C PRO A 344 1.48 2.23 -8.49
N VAL A 345 1.65 3.21 -7.60
CA VAL A 345 2.44 4.44 -7.80
C VAL A 345 1.88 5.38 -8.88
N MET A 346 1.51 4.89 -10.05
CA MET A 346 1.00 5.66 -11.19
C MET A 346 -0.29 6.41 -10.86
N GLY A 347 -1.18 5.79 -10.07
CA GLY A 347 -2.40 6.44 -9.59
C GLY A 347 -2.11 7.68 -8.74
N LEU A 348 -1.10 7.62 -7.87
CA LEU A 348 -0.67 8.77 -7.06
C LEU A 348 -0.02 9.84 -7.92
N ILE A 349 0.88 9.46 -8.84
CA ILE A 349 1.50 10.43 -9.74
C ILE A 349 0.42 11.18 -10.52
N ALA A 350 -0.55 10.46 -11.10
CA ALA A 350 -1.66 11.08 -11.81
C ALA A 350 -2.49 12.00 -10.90
N TYR A 351 -2.86 11.54 -9.70
CA TYR A 351 -3.58 12.36 -8.73
C TYR A 351 -2.85 13.67 -8.42
N LEU A 352 -1.54 13.61 -8.16
CA LEU A 352 -0.71 14.76 -7.80
C LEU A 352 -0.45 15.72 -8.98
N LEU A 353 -0.39 15.22 -10.21
CA LEU A 353 -0.26 16.05 -11.42
C LEU A 353 -1.55 16.81 -11.74
N PHE A 354 -2.71 16.24 -11.42
CA PHE A 354 -4.03 16.83 -11.70
C PHE A 354 -4.69 17.42 -10.45
N LEU A 355 -3.99 17.52 -9.33
CA LEU A 355 -4.50 18.13 -8.11
C LEU A 355 -4.88 19.59 -8.38
N ASP A 356 -6.05 19.99 -7.90
CA ASP A 356 -6.57 21.34 -8.04
C ASP A 356 -6.14 22.21 -6.85
N ASN A 357 -5.03 22.92 -7.01
CA ASN A 357 -4.45 23.78 -5.97
C ASN A 357 -5.27 25.05 -5.70
N GLU A 358 -6.27 25.36 -6.53
CA GLU A 358 -7.10 26.57 -6.37
C GLU A 358 -8.31 26.38 -5.45
N LYS A 359 -8.61 25.13 -5.07
CA LYS A 359 -9.68 24.79 -4.13
C LYS A 359 -9.22 24.79 -2.67
N GLU A 360 -8.33 25.71 -2.29
CA GLU A 360 -8.06 25.94 -0.86
C GLU A 360 -9.40 26.32 -0.18
N VAL A 361 -9.85 25.43 0.70
CA VAL A 361 -11.02 25.58 1.58
C VAL A 361 -10.70 26.56 2.70
#